data_AF-Q4TEE4-F1
#
_entry.id   AF-Q4TEE4-F1
#
_cell.length_a   1.000
_cell.length_b   1.000
_cell.length_c   1.000
_cell.angle_alpha   90.00
_cell.angle_beta   90.00
_cell.angle_gamma   90.00
#
_symmetry.space_group_name_H-M   'P 1'
#
loop_
_entity.id
_entity.type
_entity.pdbx_description
1 polymer ?
#
loop_
_entity_poly.entity_id
_entity_poly.type
_entity_poly.pdbx_seq_one_letter_code
_entity_poly.pdbx_strand_id
1 'polypeptide(L)'
;ASGDQHELLLSLNRDLLSSLARQEGLPNPSVHVALRLSSHHNLAYESQYLNRLKTELHSHIQRYRNARLRSAWARWSLTPSASPQLSLQQPGGDGAPGPLHPGAEVLLLRPEHRQLRRGRAQGSLLAHLRRQLEQEKEHLTFSHRPLTNFYQYSLGVLALCVNGVRVNNHVANKLIKAAQHERFKHGDVDSVDTYAVAGVALQCVKNAGFHVHGAAEWDAALAKIKQKLLAARGANGHIGNEFSTGQAVQALLAMGSPESEYTAAMEAMRTSVRCNFTTTPWPCLRFSQPCT
;
A
#
# COMPACT_ATOMS: atom_id res chain seq x y z
N ALA A 1 -1.46 -30.09 -9.35
CA ALA A 1 -1.76 -28.82 -8.64
C ALA A 1 -0.74 -27.70 -8.91
N SER A 2 0.55 -27.98 -9.13
CA SER A 2 1.58 -26.92 -9.33
C SER A 2 1.55 -26.22 -10.71
N GLY A 3 1.04 -26.87 -11.76
CA GLY A 3 0.99 -26.29 -13.12
C GLY A 3 0.00 -25.13 -13.23
N ASP A 4 -1.23 -25.32 -12.77
CA ASP A 4 -2.31 -24.33 -12.87
C ASP A 4 -2.01 -23.03 -12.11
N GLN A 5 -1.27 -23.10 -10.99
CA GLN A 5 -0.86 -21.91 -10.24
C GLN A 5 0.18 -21.09 -10.99
N HIS A 6 1.11 -21.77 -11.66
CA HIS A 6 2.14 -21.13 -12.47
C HIS A 6 1.52 -20.41 -13.68
N GLU A 7 0.59 -21.06 -14.38
CA GLU A 7 -0.14 -20.45 -15.50
C GLU A 7 -0.98 -19.25 -15.09
N LEU A 8 -1.70 -19.34 -13.96
CA LEU A 8 -2.49 -18.24 -13.42
C LEU A 8 -1.62 -17.01 -13.14
N LEU A 9 -0.44 -17.21 -12.55
CA LEU A 9 0.49 -16.14 -12.23
C LEU A 9 1.09 -15.53 -13.50
N LEU A 10 1.45 -16.33 -14.50
CA LEU A 10 1.91 -15.82 -15.79
C LEU A 10 0.84 -14.98 -16.49
N SER A 11 -0.42 -15.41 -16.45
CA SER A 11 -1.56 -14.68 -17.01
C SER A 11 -1.74 -13.32 -16.35
N LEU A 12 -1.77 -13.29 -15.01
CA LEU A 12 -1.86 -12.05 -14.23
C LEU A 12 -0.74 -11.06 -14.56
N ASN A 13 0.50 -11.53 -14.65
CA ASN A 13 1.63 -10.66 -14.99
C ASN A 13 1.52 -10.12 -16.42
N ARG A 14 1.03 -10.93 -17.37
CA ARG A 14 0.79 -10.49 -18.75
C ARG A 14 -0.27 -9.38 -18.80
N ASP A 15 -1.37 -9.54 -18.07
CA ASP A 15 -2.45 -8.54 -18.02
C ASP A 15 -1.97 -7.24 -17.38
N LEU A 16 -1.23 -7.34 -16.29
CA LEU A 16 -0.61 -6.19 -15.62
C LEU A 16 0.29 -5.42 -16.59
N LEU A 17 1.20 -6.11 -17.28
CA LEU A 17 2.08 -5.49 -18.27
C LEU A 17 1.30 -4.88 -19.45
N SER A 18 0.22 -5.51 -19.88
CA SER A 18 -0.65 -5.01 -20.95
C SER A 18 -1.39 -3.74 -20.53
N SER A 19 -1.81 -3.64 -19.26
CA SER A 19 -2.43 -2.43 -18.72
C SER A 19 -1.46 -1.24 -18.70
N LEU A 20 -0.18 -1.51 -18.42
CA LEU A 20 0.87 -0.48 -18.37
C LEU A 20 1.22 0.07 -19.75
N ALA A 21 1.16 -0.76 -20.80
CA ALA A 21 1.39 -0.31 -22.17
C ALA A 21 0.35 0.73 -22.64
N ARG A 22 -0.82 0.78 -22.00
CA ARG A 22 -1.91 1.71 -22.31
C ARG A 22 -2.05 2.83 -21.27
N GLN A 23 -1.17 2.87 -20.27
CA GLN A 23 -1.28 3.85 -19.19
C GLN A 23 -0.80 5.22 -19.67
N GLU A 24 -1.72 6.18 -19.75
CA GLU A 24 -1.41 7.60 -19.91
C GLU A 24 -1.23 8.26 -18.53
N GLY A 25 -0.28 9.18 -18.42
CA GLY A 25 0.01 9.92 -17.18
C GLY A 25 1.17 9.35 -16.35
N LEU A 26 1.26 9.81 -15.09
CA LEU A 26 2.38 9.46 -14.21
C LEU A 26 2.41 7.95 -13.93
N PRO A 27 3.59 7.31 -13.99
CA PRO A 27 3.73 5.89 -13.69
C PRO A 27 3.36 5.60 -12.23
N ASN A 28 2.73 4.43 -11.99
CA ASN A 28 2.24 4.01 -10.68
C ASN A 28 3.30 3.15 -9.95
N PRO A 29 3.86 3.63 -8.82
CA PRO A 29 4.80 2.93 -7.97
C PRO A 29 4.36 1.52 -7.54
N SER A 30 3.08 1.35 -7.21
CA SER A 30 2.58 0.08 -6.69
C SER A 30 2.71 -1.04 -7.72
N VAL A 31 2.68 -0.70 -9.01
CA VAL A 31 2.83 -1.69 -10.09
C VAL A 31 4.28 -2.20 -10.17
N HIS A 32 5.27 -1.32 -10.04
CA HIS A 32 6.67 -1.76 -10.01
C HIS A 32 6.97 -2.64 -8.80
N VAL A 33 6.45 -2.27 -7.63
CA VAL A 33 6.57 -3.10 -6.42
C VAL A 33 5.92 -4.47 -6.64
N ALA A 34 4.73 -4.53 -7.23
CA ALA A 34 4.04 -5.78 -7.53
C ALA A 34 4.84 -6.68 -8.49
N LEU A 35 5.37 -6.12 -9.59
CA LEU A 35 6.25 -6.83 -10.51
C LEU A 35 7.47 -7.40 -9.79
N ARG A 36 8.06 -6.62 -8.88
CA ARG A 36 9.23 -7.05 -8.11
C ARG A 36 8.99 -8.12 -7.07
N LEU A 37 7.79 -8.17 -6.52
CA LEU A 37 7.38 -9.22 -5.57
C LEU A 37 6.91 -10.49 -6.30
N SER A 38 6.58 -10.39 -7.58
CA SER A 38 6.24 -11.53 -8.43
C SER A 38 7.46 -12.42 -8.67
N SER A 39 7.25 -13.74 -8.68
CA SER A 39 8.32 -14.70 -9.01
C SER A 39 8.63 -14.75 -10.52
N HIS A 40 7.72 -14.25 -11.36
CA HIS A 40 7.84 -14.30 -12.81
C HIS A 40 7.37 -12.99 -13.45
N HIS A 41 8.27 -12.27 -14.11
CA HIS A 41 7.95 -11.06 -14.85
C HIS A 41 9.04 -10.71 -15.85
N ASN A 42 8.74 -9.79 -16.77
CA ASN A 42 9.71 -9.30 -17.76
C ASN A 42 10.66 -8.27 -17.11
N LEU A 43 11.89 -8.69 -16.83
CA LEU A 43 12.93 -7.85 -16.21
C LEU A 43 13.29 -6.61 -17.05
N ALA A 44 13.30 -6.73 -18.38
CA ALA A 44 13.62 -5.60 -19.26
C ALA A 44 12.53 -4.52 -19.17
N TYR A 45 11.27 -4.94 -19.20
CA TYR A 45 10.14 -4.03 -19.05
C TYR A 45 10.10 -3.40 -17.65
N GLU A 46 10.34 -4.19 -16.61
CA GLU A 46 10.41 -3.71 -15.23
C GLU A 46 11.48 -2.62 -15.05
N SER A 47 12.68 -2.83 -15.60
CA SER A 47 13.77 -1.85 -15.62
C SER A 47 13.39 -0.57 -16.38
N GLN A 48 12.74 -0.71 -17.54
CA GLN A 48 12.22 0.42 -18.30
C GLN A 48 11.17 1.22 -17.50
N TYR A 49 10.24 0.53 -16.85
CA TYR A 49 9.20 1.14 -16.02
C TYR A 49 9.80 1.84 -14.79
N LEU A 50 10.82 1.25 -14.16
CA LEU A 50 11.56 1.87 -13.07
C LEU A 50 12.27 3.15 -13.51
N ASN A 51 12.85 3.17 -14.72
CA ASN A 51 13.49 4.37 -15.24
C ASN A 51 12.48 5.49 -15.48
N ARG A 52 11.29 5.18 -16.04
CA ARG A 52 10.17 6.13 -16.13
C ARG A 52 9.74 6.66 -14.77
N LEU A 53 9.57 5.77 -13.78
CA LEU A 53 9.26 6.16 -12.41
C LEU A 53 10.31 7.14 -11.88
N LYS A 54 11.60 6.81 -12.00
CA LYS A 54 12.67 7.68 -11.49
C LYS A 54 12.68 9.05 -12.17
N THR A 55 12.48 9.14 -13.48
CA THR A 55 12.58 10.41 -14.22
C THR A 55 11.34 11.29 -14.05
N GLU A 56 10.14 10.74 -14.26
CA GLU A 56 8.90 11.49 -14.25
C GLU A 56 8.50 11.91 -12.84
N LEU A 57 8.61 10.99 -11.88
CA LEU A 57 8.24 11.23 -10.48
C LEU A 57 9.19 12.21 -9.81
N HIS A 58 10.51 12.08 -10.06
CA HIS A 58 11.47 13.05 -9.56
C HIS A 58 11.16 14.46 -10.07
N SER A 59 10.91 14.59 -11.37
CA SER A 59 10.57 15.87 -12.00
C SER A 59 9.26 16.44 -11.47
N HIS A 60 8.28 15.58 -11.20
CA HIS A 60 7.01 15.97 -10.58
C HIS A 60 7.22 16.50 -9.14
N ILE A 61 7.93 15.77 -8.28
CA ILE A 61 8.21 16.19 -6.91
C ILE A 61 9.00 17.50 -6.86
N GLN A 62 10.00 17.68 -7.74
CA GLN A 62 10.76 18.93 -7.79
C GLN A 62 9.87 20.10 -8.19
N ARG A 63 8.95 19.91 -9.15
CA ARG A 63 7.96 20.93 -9.53
C ARG A 63 7.04 21.28 -8.36
N TYR A 64 6.52 20.28 -7.63
CA TYR A 64 5.69 20.50 -6.44
C TYR A 64 6.44 21.14 -5.27
N ARG A 65 7.74 20.86 -5.12
CA ARG A 65 8.60 21.52 -4.13
C ARG A 65 8.80 23.00 -4.43
N ASN A 66 8.93 23.35 -5.70
CA ASN A 66 9.12 24.73 -6.12
C ASN A 66 7.80 25.53 -6.08
N ALA A 67 6.66 24.85 -6.22
CA ALA A 67 5.33 25.42 -6.03
C ALA A 67 4.84 25.26 -4.56
N ARG A 68 5.29 26.14 -3.66
CA ARG A 68 4.65 26.31 -2.32
C ARG A 68 3.38 27.17 -2.53
N LEU A 69 2.14 26.83 -2.13
CA LEU A 69 1.63 26.32 -0.85
C LEU A 69 0.20 25.70 -0.97
N ARG A 70 -0.05 24.64 -0.17
CA ARG A 70 -1.29 24.28 0.56
C ARG A 70 -2.60 23.93 -0.18
N SER A 71 -2.87 24.41 -1.39
CA SER A 71 -4.24 24.41 -1.93
C SER A 71 -4.67 23.16 -2.70
N ALA A 72 -3.74 22.33 -3.18
CA ALA A 72 -4.07 21.07 -3.85
C ALA A 72 -4.36 19.94 -2.83
N TRP A 73 -3.69 19.95 -1.69
CA TRP A 73 -3.82 18.91 -0.66
C TRP A 73 -5.12 19.03 0.15
N ALA A 74 -5.50 20.24 0.59
CA ALA A 74 -6.74 20.47 1.34
C ALA A 74 -8.01 20.13 0.54
N ARG A 75 -7.95 20.20 -0.79
CA ARG A 75 -9.07 19.85 -1.68
C ARG A 75 -9.33 18.35 -1.78
N TRP A 76 -8.31 17.51 -1.62
CA TRP A 76 -8.48 16.05 -1.59
C TRP A 76 -8.88 15.54 -0.20
N SER A 77 -8.45 16.22 0.87
CA SER A 77 -8.80 15.90 2.27
C SER A 77 -10.29 16.05 2.61
N LEU A 78 -11.08 16.71 1.75
CA LEU A 78 -12.47 17.08 2.00
C LEU A 78 -13.49 16.40 1.06
N THR A 79 -13.08 15.49 0.17
CA THR A 79 -14.01 14.72 -0.67
C THR A 79 -14.33 13.38 -0.01
N PRO A 80 -15.54 13.17 0.55
CA PRO A 80 -15.99 11.90 1.07
C PRO A 80 -16.54 11.04 -0.07
N SER A 81 -15.72 10.67 -1.05
CA SER A 81 -16.07 9.63 -2.02
C SER A 81 -14.86 9.33 -2.91
N ALA A 82 -14.26 8.17 -2.67
CA ALA A 82 -13.79 7.23 -3.69
C ALA A 82 -12.65 6.38 -3.10
N SER A 83 -13.03 5.27 -2.46
CA SER A 83 -12.50 4.02 -3.00
C SER A 83 -12.68 4.05 -4.52
N PRO A 84 -11.82 3.45 -5.35
CA PRO A 84 -12.25 3.14 -6.71
C PRO A 84 -13.34 2.05 -6.61
N GLN A 85 -14.54 2.42 -6.19
CA GLN A 85 -15.74 1.82 -6.72
C GLN A 85 -15.75 2.29 -8.17
N LEU A 86 -15.41 1.38 -9.07
CA LEU A 86 -15.62 1.54 -10.49
C LEU A 86 -17.14 1.51 -10.74
N SER A 87 -17.84 2.56 -10.33
CA SER A 87 -19.17 2.85 -10.87
C SER A 87 -18.97 3.27 -12.33
N LEU A 88 -19.55 2.49 -13.23
CA LEU A 88 -19.63 2.79 -14.66
C LEU A 88 -20.07 4.25 -14.89
N GLN A 89 -19.23 5.03 -15.56
CA GLN A 89 -19.70 6.05 -16.48
C GLN A 89 -18.73 6.11 -17.68
N GLN A 90 -19.29 5.91 -18.87
CA GLN A 90 -18.63 6.10 -20.18
C GLN A 90 -18.35 7.60 -20.45
N PRO A 91 -17.54 7.93 -21.48
CA PRO A 91 -16.46 8.91 -21.39
C PRO A 91 -16.91 10.34 -21.65
N GLY A 92 -16.28 11.29 -20.94
CA GLY A 92 -16.38 12.71 -21.21
C GLY A 92 -15.85 13.52 -20.04
N GLY A 93 -14.75 14.23 -20.24
CA GLY A 93 -14.30 15.27 -19.31
C GLY A 93 -12.82 15.14 -18.96
N ASP A 94 -12.05 16.15 -19.37
CA ASP A 94 -10.65 16.39 -19.07
C ASP A 94 -10.37 16.33 -17.55
N GLY A 95 -9.98 15.16 -17.06
CA GLY A 95 -9.53 14.94 -15.70
C GLY A 95 -8.03 14.70 -15.67
N ALA A 96 -7.25 15.74 -15.42
CA ALA A 96 -5.81 15.58 -15.20
C ALA A 96 -5.55 14.62 -14.01
N PRO A 97 -4.59 13.68 -14.12
CA PRO A 97 -4.31 12.73 -13.04
C PRO A 97 -3.79 13.47 -11.79
N GLY A 98 -4.42 13.20 -10.65
CA GLY A 98 -4.03 13.75 -9.35
C GLY A 98 -2.62 13.33 -8.89
N PRO A 99 -1.96 14.12 -8.03
CA PRO A 99 -0.58 13.85 -7.60
C PRO A 99 -0.47 12.59 -6.73
N LEU A 100 0.58 11.81 -6.96
CA LEU A 100 0.93 10.64 -6.15
C LEU A 100 1.44 11.01 -4.74
N HIS A 101 1.18 10.12 -3.77
CA HIS A 101 1.62 10.28 -2.38
C HIS A 101 3.09 9.87 -2.18
N PRO A 102 3.93 10.66 -1.49
CA PRO A 102 5.36 10.39 -1.29
C PRO A 102 5.68 9.05 -0.61
N GLY A 103 4.76 8.48 0.17
CA GLY A 103 4.94 7.17 0.83
C GLY A 103 5.03 6.01 -0.17
N ALA A 104 4.11 5.97 -1.14
CA ALA A 104 4.13 4.97 -2.22
C ALA A 104 5.37 5.12 -3.11
N GLU A 105 5.83 6.35 -3.29
CA GLU A 105 7.02 6.68 -4.07
C GLU A 105 8.31 6.27 -3.37
N VAL A 106 8.42 6.47 -2.05
CA VAL A 106 9.61 6.07 -1.27
C VAL A 106 9.71 4.54 -1.14
N LEU A 107 8.60 3.82 -1.17
CA LEU A 107 8.58 2.36 -1.24
C LEU A 107 9.34 1.81 -2.48
N LEU A 108 9.40 2.57 -3.58
CA LEU A 108 10.18 2.22 -4.78
C LEU A 108 11.69 2.36 -4.63
N LEU A 109 12.14 3.13 -3.65
CA LEU A 109 13.55 3.51 -3.53
C LEU A 109 14.39 2.49 -2.78
N ARG A 110 13.82 1.30 -2.49
CA ARG A 110 14.57 0.19 -1.91
C ARG A 110 15.72 -0.18 -2.86
N PRO A 111 16.98 -0.13 -2.40
CA PRO A 111 18.10 -0.51 -3.24
C PRO A 111 18.03 -2.02 -3.55
N GLU A 112 18.10 -2.35 -4.84
CA GLU A 112 18.67 -3.62 -5.27
C GLU A 112 20.08 -3.71 -4.66
N HIS A 113 20.32 -4.72 -3.82
CA HIS A 113 21.65 -5.09 -3.31
C HIS A 113 22.56 -3.95 -2.85
N ARG A 114 22.48 -3.58 -1.56
CA ARG A 114 23.54 -3.00 -0.67
C ARG A 114 24.53 -1.92 -1.21
N GLN A 115 24.40 -1.39 -2.42
CA GLN A 115 25.44 -0.58 -3.03
C GLN A 115 24.92 0.35 -4.15
N LEU A 116 23.68 0.85 -4.06
CA LEU A 116 23.31 2.05 -4.81
C LEU A 116 23.54 3.28 -3.94
N ARG A 117 24.60 4.02 -4.27
CA ARG A 117 24.99 5.31 -3.71
C ARG A 117 23.78 6.17 -3.37
N ARG A 118 23.66 6.57 -2.09
CA ARG A 118 22.73 7.60 -1.59
C ARG A 118 22.81 8.85 -2.49
N GLY A 119 21.90 8.98 -3.44
CA GLY A 119 21.79 10.19 -4.24
C GLY A 119 21.25 11.35 -3.38
N ARG A 120 21.77 12.57 -3.58
CA ARG A 120 21.29 13.80 -2.91
C ARG A 120 19.77 13.98 -3.06
N ALA A 121 19.21 13.55 -4.20
CA ALA A 121 17.78 13.53 -4.48
C ALA A 121 16.98 12.61 -3.54
N GLN A 122 17.41 11.35 -3.38
CA GLN A 122 16.79 10.36 -2.49
C GLN A 122 16.84 10.82 -1.02
N GLY A 123 17.98 11.37 -0.60
CA GLY A 123 18.11 11.98 0.73
C GLY A 123 17.12 13.13 0.97
N SER A 124 16.86 13.94 -0.06
CA SER A 124 15.91 15.07 0.05
C SER A 124 14.45 14.61 0.15
N LEU A 125 14.07 13.52 -0.52
CA LEU A 125 12.72 12.96 -0.44
C LEU A 125 12.47 12.28 0.90
N LEU A 126 13.42 11.48 1.39
CA LEU A 126 13.35 10.87 2.72
C LEU A 126 13.26 11.94 3.83
N ALA A 127 14.01 13.04 3.68
CA ALA A 127 13.92 14.17 4.61
C ALA A 127 12.54 14.86 4.54
N HIS A 128 11.94 14.95 3.36
CA HIS A 128 10.58 15.49 3.21
C HIS A 128 9.55 14.57 3.87
N LEU A 129 9.59 13.26 3.61
CA LEU A 129 8.69 12.29 4.22
C LEU A 129 8.78 12.29 5.76
N ARG A 130 9.99 12.38 6.33
CA ARG A 130 10.19 12.54 7.78
C ARG A 130 9.48 13.78 8.32
N ARG A 131 9.63 14.94 7.65
CA ARG A 131 8.95 16.18 8.08
C ARG A 131 7.44 16.07 7.97
N GLN A 132 6.93 15.40 6.93
CA GLN A 132 5.49 15.19 6.77
C GLN A 132 4.91 14.33 7.90
N LEU A 133 5.57 13.22 8.27
CA LEU A 133 5.13 12.38 9.39
C LEU A 133 5.18 13.11 10.75
N GLU A 134 6.11 14.05 10.92
CA GLU A 134 6.18 14.89 12.12
C GLU A 134 4.98 15.85 12.20
N GLN A 135 4.60 16.48 11.09
CA GLN A 135 3.41 17.34 10.99
C GLN A 135 2.11 16.55 11.24
N GLU A 136 2.00 15.36 10.67
CA GLU A 136 0.89 14.44 10.90
C GLU A 136 0.79 14.05 12.38
N LYS A 137 1.92 13.77 13.06
CA LYS A 137 1.96 13.48 14.50
C LYS A 137 1.48 14.67 15.33
N GLU A 138 1.93 15.88 15.00
CA GLU A 138 1.50 17.10 15.70
C GLU A 138 -0.02 17.25 15.59
N HIS A 139 -0.58 17.13 14.38
CA HIS A 139 -2.02 17.20 14.17
C HIS A 139 -2.80 16.12 14.94
N LEU A 140 -2.29 14.89 14.95
CA LEU A 140 -2.85 13.76 15.73
C LEU A 140 -2.94 14.03 17.23
N THR A 141 -2.12 14.93 17.76
CA THR A 141 -2.16 15.28 19.19
C THR A 141 -3.38 16.13 19.52
N PHE A 142 -3.90 16.90 18.56
CA PHE A 142 -5.04 17.80 18.77
C PHE A 142 -6.37 17.23 18.25
N SER A 143 -6.39 16.69 17.04
CA SER A 143 -7.62 16.20 16.40
C SER A 143 -7.88 14.71 16.60
N HIS A 144 -6.86 14.00 17.10
CA HIS A 144 -6.79 12.55 17.15
C HIS A 144 -7.01 11.84 15.79
N ARG A 145 -6.89 12.57 14.68
CA ARG A 145 -6.89 12.03 13.31
C ARG A 145 -5.69 12.59 12.54
N PRO A 146 -5.08 11.82 11.62
CA PRO A 146 -4.05 12.37 10.73
C PRO A 146 -4.64 13.51 9.87
N LEU A 147 -3.79 14.39 9.35
CA LEU A 147 -4.14 15.36 8.30
C LEU A 147 -4.65 14.63 7.04
N THR A 148 -4.16 13.41 6.83
CA THR A 148 -4.59 12.52 5.77
C THR A 148 -5.50 11.41 6.30
N ASN A 149 -4.97 10.20 6.48
CA ASN A 149 -5.61 9.07 7.13
C ASN A 149 -4.56 8.09 7.64
N PHE A 150 -4.96 7.13 8.45
CA PHE A 150 -4.02 6.18 9.04
C PHE A 150 -3.40 5.23 8.01
N TYR A 151 -4.04 4.99 6.86
CA TYR A 151 -3.45 4.19 5.78
C TYR A 151 -2.21 4.89 5.22
N GLN A 152 -2.32 6.17 4.88
CA GLN A 152 -1.20 6.97 4.37
C GLN A 152 -0.12 7.22 5.43
N TYR A 153 -0.52 7.47 6.67
CA TYR A 153 0.41 7.57 7.79
C TYR A 153 1.24 6.28 7.93
N SER A 154 0.58 5.13 7.87
CA SER A 154 1.22 3.80 7.93
C SER A 154 2.13 3.55 6.74
N LEU A 155 1.73 3.92 5.53
CA LEU A 155 2.59 3.86 4.33
C LEU A 155 3.86 4.69 4.50
N GLY A 156 3.77 5.90 5.06
CA GLY A 156 4.93 6.74 5.31
C GLY A 156 5.90 6.09 6.31
N VAL A 157 5.38 5.52 7.41
CA VAL A 157 6.17 4.80 8.40
C VAL A 157 6.86 3.57 7.78
N LEU A 158 6.11 2.77 7.01
CA LEU A 158 6.65 1.61 6.30
C LEU A 158 7.75 2.03 5.32
N ALA A 159 7.50 3.06 4.52
CA ALA A 159 8.43 3.54 3.51
C ALA A 159 9.76 4.01 4.12
N LEU A 160 9.74 4.71 5.26
CA LEU A 160 10.95 5.04 6.01
C LEU A 160 11.67 3.76 6.49
N CYS A 161 10.91 2.84 7.10
CA CYS A 161 11.48 1.63 7.67
C CYS A 161 12.19 0.75 6.63
N VAL A 162 11.54 0.44 5.50
CA VAL A 162 12.12 -0.42 4.46
C VAL A 162 13.34 0.19 3.77
N ASN A 163 13.50 1.52 3.87
CA ASN A 163 14.67 2.25 3.39
C ASN A 163 15.79 2.36 4.44
N GLY A 164 15.70 1.63 5.56
CA GLY A 164 16.69 1.66 6.64
C GLY A 164 16.77 3.01 7.36
N VAL A 165 15.71 3.81 7.27
CA VAL A 165 15.60 5.09 7.94
C VAL A 165 14.86 4.90 9.25
N ARG A 166 15.55 5.22 10.36
CA ARG A 166 14.94 5.22 11.69
C ARG A 166 13.69 6.10 11.72
N VAL A 167 12.59 5.50 12.14
CA VAL A 167 11.31 6.19 12.38
C VAL A 167 11.36 6.82 13.78
N ASN A 168 10.84 8.04 13.93
CA ASN A 168 10.72 8.68 15.24
C ASN A 168 9.79 7.84 16.15
N ASN A 169 10.22 7.57 17.38
CA ASN A 169 9.45 6.77 18.35
C ASN A 169 8.04 7.34 18.57
N HIS A 170 7.88 8.66 18.65
CA HIS A 170 6.56 9.27 18.86
C HIS A 170 5.66 9.08 17.64
N VAL A 171 6.21 9.10 16.43
CA VAL A 171 5.48 8.82 15.18
C VAL A 171 4.97 7.38 15.19
N ALA A 172 5.85 6.41 15.48
CA ALA A 172 5.46 5.00 15.59
C ALA A 172 4.45 4.76 16.73
N ASN A 173 4.62 5.42 17.88
CA ASN A 173 3.71 5.30 19.02
C ASN A 173 2.30 5.80 18.71
N LYS A 174 2.13 6.78 17.81
CA LYS A 174 0.78 7.17 17.37
C LYS A 174 0.06 6.02 16.65
N LEU A 175 0.77 5.22 15.85
CA LEU A 175 0.19 4.02 15.21
C LEU A 175 -0.14 2.93 16.24
N ILE A 176 0.74 2.69 17.21
CA ILE A 176 0.51 1.73 18.30
C ILE A 176 -0.77 2.09 19.06
N LYS A 177 -0.89 3.35 19.50
CA LYS A 177 -2.07 3.82 20.22
C LYS A 177 -3.32 3.83 19.34
N ALA A 178 -3.17 4.09 18.03
CA ALA A 178 -4.28 3.99 17.09
C ALA A 178 -4.78 2.56 16.92
N ALA A 179 -3.89 1.57 16.88
CA ALA A 179 -4.26 0.15 16.84
C ALA A 179 -4.94 -0.29 18.15
N GLN A 180 -4.35 0.06 19.30
CA GLN A 180 -4.87 -0.30 20.62
C GLN A 180 -6.27 0.29 20.89
N HIS A 181 -6.51 1.51 20.43
CA HIS A 181 -7.80 2.20 20.57
C HIS A 181 -8.72 2.03 19.34
N GLU A 182 -8.42 1.08 18.45
CA GLU A 182 -9.27 0.72 17.30
C GLU A 182 -9.66 1.92 16.40
N ARG A 183 -8.68 2.79 16.12
CA ARG A 183 -8.90 4.05 15.39
C ARG A 183 -8.76 3.91 13.87
N PHE A 184 -8.46 2.72 13.38
CA PHE A 184 -8.29 2.43 11.96
C PHE A 184 -9.66 2.22 11.30
N LYS A 185 -10.45 3.29 11.28
CA LYS A 185 -11.83 3.28 10.79
C LYS A 185 -12.04 4.27 9.65
N HIS A 186 -12.94 3.92 8.74
CA HIS A 186 -13.52 4.81 7.76
C HIS A 186 -15.00 4.99 8.10
N GLY A 187 -15.37 6.17 8.61
CA GLY A 187 -16.64 6.33 9.31
C GLY A 187 -16.68 5.45 10.56
N ASP A 188 -17.72 4.63 10.68
CA ASP A 188 -17.90 3.68 11.79
C ASP A 188 -17.36 2.28 11.51
N VAL A 189 -16.86 2.04 10.30
CA VAL A 189 -16.42 0.70 9.84
C VAL A 189 -14.91 0.56 9.98
N ASP A 190 -14.45 -0.56 10.53
CA ASP A 190 -13.03 -0.92 10.57
C ASP A 190 -12.46 -1.08 9.15
N SER A 191 -11.32 -0.45 8.87
CA SER A 191 -10.65 -0.49 7.57
C SER A 191 -9.57 -1.58 7.54
N VAL A 192 -9.87 -2.71 6.89
CA VAL A 192 -8.93 -3.83 6.72
C VAL A 192 -7.62 -3.40 6.08
N ASP A 193 -7.67 -2.57 5.04
CA ASP A 193 -6.47 -2.05 4.37
C ASP A 193 -5.59 -1.24 5.33
N THR A 194 -6.21 -0.41 6.18
CA THR A 194 -5.47 0.38 7.18
C THR A 194 -4.82 -0.52 8.22
N TYR A 195 -5.55 -1.51 8.76
CA TYR A 195 -4.98 -2.49 9.68
C TYR A 195 -3.82 -3.26 9.05
N ALA A 196 -3.97 -3.70 7.80
CA ALA A 196 -2.94 -4.46 7.10
C ALA A 196 -1.65 -3.66 6.94
N VAL A 197 -1.72 -2.44 6.38
CA VAL A 197 -0.54 -1.60 6.18
C VAL A 197 0.09 -1.18 7.51
N ALA A 198 -0.72 -0.88 8.53
CA ALA A 198 -0.22 -0.58 9.87
C ALA A 198 0.53 -1.77 10.48
N GLY A 199 0.01 -3.00 10.30
CA GLY A 199 0.66 -4.23 10.75
C GLY A 199 2.03 -4.43 10.13
N VAL A 200 2.13 -4.32 8.79
CA VAL A 200 3.41 -4.42 8.07
C VAL A 200 4.38 -3.31 8.51
N ALA A 201 3.89 -2.08 8.65
CA ALA A 201 4.70 -0.93 9.08
C ALA A 201 5.29 -1.14 10.49
N LEU A 202 4.46 -1.49 11.47
CA LEU A 202 4.89 -1.70 12.84
C LEU A 202 5.82 -2.90 12.94
N GLN A 203 5.53 -3.99 12.24
CA GLN A 203 6.38 -5.16 12.20
C GLN A 203 7.77 -4.85 11.60
N CYS A 204 7.82 -4.03 10.54
CA CYS A 204 9.08 -3.57 9.98
C CYS A 204 9.90 -2.79 11.03
N VAL A 205 9.28 -1.82 11.71
CA VAL A 205 9.97 -0.97 12.70
C VAL A 205 10.48 -1.82 13.89
N LYS A 206 9.68 -2.82 14.31
CA LYS A 206 10.07 -3.80 15.32
C LYS A 206 11.31 -4.59 14.88
N ASN A 207 11.28 -5.19 13.69
CA ASN A 207 12.37 -6.01 13.13
C ASN A 207 13.66 -5.21 12.89
N ALA A 208 13.54 -3.92 12.54
CA ALA A 208 14.68 -3.04 12.33
C ALA A 208 15.36 -2.57 13.64
N GLY A 209 14.82 -2.95 14.82
CA GLY A 209 15.35 -2.49 16.11
C GLY A 209 15.18 -0.99 16.36
N PHE A 210 14.25 -0.34 15.64
CA PHE A 210 14.02 1.10 15.77
C PHE A 210 13.16 1.46 16.99
N HIS A 211 12.57 0.47 17.65
CA HIS A 211 11.82 0.63 18.89
C HIS A 211 12.79 0.72 20.08
N VAL A 212 12.68 1.77 20.89
CA VAL A 212 13.60 1.99 22.04
C VAL A 212 13.01 1.44 23.34
N HIS A 213 11.68 1.45 23.48
CA HIS A 213 10.97 1.01 24.69
C HIS A 213 9.59 0.41 24.34
N GLY A 214 9.03 -0.37 25.26
CA GLY A 214 7.63 -0.80 25.21
C GLY A 214 7.38 -2.07 24.38
N ALA A 215 8.27 -3.06 24.36
CA ALA A 215 8.10 -4.31 23.59
C ALA A 215 6.71 -4.94 23.78
N ALA A 216 6.20 -4.97 25.02
CA ALA A 216 4.85 -5.44 25.32
C ALA A 216 3.74 -4.60 24.65
N GLU A 217 3.90 -3.27 24.54
CA GLU A 217 2.94 -2.41 23.83
C GLU A 217 2.96 -2.67 22.32
N TRP A 218 4.16 -2.89 21.76
CA TRP A 218 4.34 -3.28 20.37
C TRP A 218 3.67 -4.62 20.07
N ASP A 219 3.91 -5.61 20.92
CA ASP A 219 3.31 -6.94 20.80
C ASP A 219 1.79 -6.89 20.93
N ALA A 220 1.28 -6.11 21.90
CA ALA A 220 -0.15 -5.90 22.06
C ALA A 220 -0.78 -5.23 20.83
N ALA A 221 -0.12 -4.25 20.22
CA ALA A 221 -0.62 -3.60 19.01
C ALA A 221 -0.62 -4.56 17.81
N LEU A 222 0.46 -5.32 17.59
CA LEU A 222 0.54 -6.31 16.52
C LEU A 222 -0.50 -7.42 16.71
N ALA A 223 -0.66 -7.92 17.95
CA ALA A 223 -1.69 -8.89 18.29
C ALA A 223 -3.10 -8.36 18.03
N LYS A 224 -3.38 -7.10 18.39
CA LYS A 224 -4.67 -6.44 18.12
C LYS A 224 -4.95 -6.29 16.62
N ILE A 225 -3.94 -5.91 15.84
CA ILE A 225 -4.06 -5.81 14.37
C ILE A 225 -4.34 -7.19 13.78
N LYS A 226 -3.57 -8.21 14.19
CA LYS A 226 -3.78 -9.59 13.76
C LYS A 226 -5.20 -10.07 14.08
N GLN A 227 -5.68 -9.82 15.30
CA GLN A 227 -7.04 -10.14 15.71
C GLN A 227 -8.08 -9.47 14.79
N LYS A 228 -7.92 -8.17 14.50
CA LYS A 228 -8.85 -7.42 13.65
C LYS A 228 -8.86 -7.92 12.20
N LEU A 229 -7.71 -8.27 11.65
CA LEU A 229 -7.63 -8.87 10.32
C LEU A 229 -8.34 -10.23 10.27
N LEU A 230 -8.08 -11.12 11.25
CA LEU A 230 -8.72 -12.43 11.28
C LEU A 230 -10.23 -12.35 11.52
N ALA A 231 -10.68 -11.41 12.36
CA ALA A 231 -12.10 -11.16 12.61
C ALA A 231 -12.84 -10.60 11.39
N ALA A 232 -12.13 -9.95 10.46
CA ALA A 232 -12.70 -9.43 9.22
C ALA A 232 -12.88 -10.51 8.14
N ARG A 233 -12.54 -11.78 8.40
CA ARG A 233 -12.74 -12.86 7.44
C ARG A 233 -14.23 -13.17 7.26
N GLY A 234 -14.73 -12.98 6.04
CA GLY A 234 -16.10 -13.30 5.66
C GLY A 234 -16.33 -14.78 5.38
N ALA A 235 -17.60 -15.16 5.20
CA ALA A 235 -18.00 -16.53 4.85
C ALA A 235 -17.46 -16.98 3.48
N ASN A 236 -17.19 -16.02 2.58
CA ASN A 236 -16.54 -16.24 1.29
C ASN A 236 -15.02 -16.47 1.38
N GLY A 237 -14.45 -16.53 2.58
CA GLY A 237 -13.02 -16.73 2.82
C GLY A 237 -12.15 -15.48 2.66
N HIS A 238 -12.67 -14.40 2.07
CA HIS A 238 -11.95 -13.13 1.95
C HIS A 238 -11.80 -12.43 3.30
N ILE A 239 -10.69 -11.71 3.48
CA ILE A 239 -10.47 -10.85 4.65
C ILE A 239 -10.89 -9.43 4.28
N GLY A 240 -12.02 -8.98 4.83
CA GLY A 240 -12.72 -7.78 4.37
C GLY A 240 -13.44 -8.03 3.05
N ASN A 241 -12.79 -7.73 1.94
CA ASN A 241 -13.29 -7.91 0.58
C ASN A 241 -12.19 -8.44 -0.35
N GLU A 242 -12.52 -8.73 -1.61
CA GLU A 242 -11.55 -9.26 -2.59
C GLU A 242 -10.32 -8.37 -2.80
N PHE A 243 -10.45 -7.04 -2.67
CA PHE A 243 -9.37 -6.08 -2.89
C PHE A 243 -8.44 -5.94 -1.68
N SER A 244 -8.99 -6.04 -0.46
CA SER A 244 -8.23 -5.93 0.79
C SER A 244 -7.52 -7.23 1.17
N THR A 245 -8.00 -8.37 0.67
CA THR A 245 -7.52 -9.70 1.08
C THR A 245 -6.01 -9.87 0.84
N GLY A 246 -5.48 -9.42 -0.30
CA GLY A 246 -4.05 -9.56 -0.61
C GLY A 246 -3.14 -8.83 0.38
N GLN A 247 -3.51 -7.62 0.78
CA GLN A 247 -2.76 -6.84 1.77
C GLN A 247 -2.88 -7.46 3.17
N ALA A 248 -4.06 -7.96 3.52
CA ALA A 248 -4.27 -8.65 4.80
C ALA A 248 -3.39 -9.89 4.93
N VAL A 249 -3.29 -10.70 3.87
CA VAL A 249 -2.39 -11.87 3.86
C VAL A 249 -0.92 -11.45 3.97
N GLN A 250 -0.49 -10.40 3.26
CA GLN A 250 0.87 -9.85 3.41
C GLN A 250 1.16 -9.41 4.84
N ALA A 251 0.19 -8.78 5.51
CA ALA A 251 0.32 -8.37 6.90
C ALA A 251 0.42 -9.58 7.86
N LEU A 252 -0.44 -10.57 7.69
CA LEU A 252 -0.42 -11.79 8.51
C LEU A 252 0.91 -12.55 8.36
N LEU A 253 1.41 -12.68 7.14
CA LEU A 253 2.73 -13.27 6.84
C LEU A 253 3.85 -12.48 7.53
N ALA A 254 3.88 -11.15 7.36
CA ALA A 254 4.91 -10.31 7.95
C ALA A 254 4.93 -10.42 9.48
N MET A 255 3.75 -10.49 10.11
CA MET A 255 3.59 -10.61 11.56
C MET A 255 3.76 -12.05 12.10
N GLY A 256 4.22 -13.00 11.27
CA GLY A 256 4.54 -14.36 11.70
C GLY A 256 3.32 -15.25 11.98
N SER A 257 2.20 -14.99 11.31
CA SER A 257 1.00 -15.83 11.44
C SER A 257 1.24 -17.22 10.81
N PRO A 258 0.74 -18.31 11.42
CA PRO A 258 0.81 -19.64 10.82
C PRO A 258 -0.05 -19.71 9.56
N GLU A 259 0.33 -20.60 8.65
CA GLU A 259 -0.31 -20.73 7.32
C GLU A 259 -1.82 -20.94 7.41
N SER A 260 -2.27 -21.79 8.34
CA SER A 260 -3.67 -22.12 8.59
C SER A 260 -4.58 -20.91 8.83
N GLU A 261 -4.04 -19.77 9.26
CA GLU A 261 -4.82 -18.57 9.49
C GLU A 261 -5.17 -17.81 8.19
N TYR A 262 -4.38 -17.97 7.13
CA TYR A 262 -4.57 -17.26 5.86
C TYR A 262 -4.73 -18.16 4.62
N THR A 263 -4.59 -19.49 4.74
CA THR A 263 -4.79 -20.42 3.60
C THR A 263 -6.13 -20.23 2.91
N ALA A 264 -7.23 -20.15 3.68
CA ALA A 264 -8.57 -19.95 3.12
C ALA A 264 -8.71 -18.62 2.35
N ALA A 265 -8.03 -17.57 2.81
CA ALA A 265 -8.01 -16.27 2.13
C ALA A 265 -7.21 -16.32 0.83
N MET A 266 -6.09 -17.06 0.82
CA MET A 266 -5.31 -17.33 -0.39
C MET A 266 -6.12 -18.13 -1.42
N GLU A 267 -6.91 -19.11 -0.97
CA GLU A 267 -7.80 -19.88 -1.84
C GLU A 267 -8.93 -19.02 -2.41
N ALA A 268 -9.59 -18.21 -1.58
CA ALA A 268 -10.62 -17.27 -2.01
C ALA A 268 -10.10 -16.33 -3.12
N MET A 269 -8.92 -15.72 -2.92
CA MET A 269 -8.28 -14.90 -3.95
C MET A 269 -8.00 -15.66 -5.25
N ARG A 270 -7.48 -16.89 -5.17
CA ARG A 270 -7.24 -17.72 -6.36
C ARG A 270 -8.53 -18.00 -7.12
N THR A 271 -9.62 -18.26 -6.41
CA THR A 271 -10.94 -18.46 -7.00
C THR A 271 -11.43 -17.21 -7.69
N SER A 272 -11.39 -16.04 -7.04
CA SER A 272 -11.80 -14.76 -7.66
C SER A 272 -11.02 -14.46 -8.94
N VAL A 273 -9.71 -14.66 -8.90
CA VAL A 273 -8.84 -14.47 -10.07
C VAL A 273 -9.27 -15.41 -11.20
N ARG A 274 -9.51 -16.70 -10.91
CA ARG A 274 -9.92 -17.69 -11.92
C ARG A 274 -11.28 -17.36 -12.54
N CYS A 275 -12.27 -16.94 -11.75
CA CYS A 275 -13.59 -16.60 -12.27
C CYS A 275 -13.56 -15.41 -13.24
N ASN A 276 -12.68 -14.43 -12.99
CA ASN A 276 -12.50 -13.30 -13.90
C ASN A 276 -11.88 -13.73 -15.24
N PHE A 277 -11.14 -14.85 -15.29
CA PHE A 277 -10.59 -15.41 -16.53
C PHE A 277 -11.62 -16.21 -17.35
N THR A 278 -12.58 -16.89 -16.71
CA THR A 278 -13.52 -17.79 -17.41
C THR A 278 -14.73 -17.09 -18.01
N THR A 279 -14.98 -15.81 -17.68
CA THR A 279 -16.19 -15.09 -18.10
C THR A 279 -15.98 -14.00 -19.14
N THR A 280 -14.77 -13.45 -19.36
CA THR A 280 -14.51 -12.42 -20.40
C THR A 280 -13.02 -12.26 -20.78
N PRO A 281 -12.68 -11.76 -21.99
CA PRO A 281 -11.30 -11.56 -22.44
C PRO A 281 -10.59 -10.31 -21.87
N TRP A 282 -11.08 -9.71 -20.78
CA TRP A 282 -10.51 -8.49 -20.16
C TRP A 282 -10.41 -8.62 -18.63
N PRO A 283 -9.30 -9.16 -18.09
CA PRO A 283 -9.26 -9.66 -16.70
C PRO A 283 -9.17 -8.61 -15.58
N CYS A 284 -9.04 -7.32 -15.91
CA CYS A 284 -8.79 -6.29 -14.90
C CYS A 284 -9.94 -5.29 -14.65
N LEU A 285 -11.09 -5.40 -15.32
CA LEU A 285 -12.13 -4.35 -15.26
C LEU A 285 -13.54 -4.77 -14.83
N ARG A 286 -13.76 -6.00 -14.36
CA ARG A 286 -15.00 -6.36 -13.65
C ARG A 286 -14.72 -7.33 -12.52
N PHE A 287 -14.59 -6.79 -11.31
CA PHE A 287 -14.62 -7.58 -10.07
C PHE A 287 -16.05 -7.73 -9.50
N SER A 288 -17.09 -7.33 -10.26
CA SER A 288 -18.46 -7.20 -9.72
C SER A 288 -19.41 -8.34 -10.09
N GLN A 289 -18.94 -9.51 -10.52
CA GLN A 289 -19.82 -10.67 -10.66
C GLN A 289 -19.44 -11.77 -9.66
N PRO A 290 -20.38 -12.25 -8.84
CA PRO A 290 -20.12 -13.40 -7.98
C PRO A 290 -19.84 -14.63 -8.84
N CYS A 291 -18.79 -15.37 -8.49
CA CYS A 291 -18.65 -16.75 -8.94
C CYS A 291 -19.85 -17.54 -8.41
N THR A 292 -20.76 -17.97 -9.27
CA THR A 292 -21.75 -19.00 -8.95
C THR A 292 -21.18 -20.37 -9.24
#